data_AF-A0A7K6ADJ9-F1
#
_entry.id   AF-A0A7K6ADJ9-F1
#
_cell.length_a   1.000
_cell.length_b   1.000
_cell.length_c   1.000
_cell.angle_alpha   90.00
_cell.angle_beta   90.00
_cell.angle_gamma   90.00
#
_symmetry.space_group_name_H-M   'P 1'
#
loop_
_entity.id
_entity.type
_entity.pdbx_description
1 polymer ?
#
loop_
_entity_poly.entity_id
_entity_poly.type
_entity_poly.pdbx_seq_one_letter_code
_entity_poly.pdbx_strand_id
1 'polypeptide(L)'
;CGALLLGRSSTALNGLVVVPGLIDADYVGEIKIMIQTHFPPMIVPAGSRIAQLVPLPQLTEEASATELPSRGTQGFGSIGGLALLTMPMNTRTLMPITLTYGSRTVRLRALLDSGADITIVS
;
A
#
# COMPACT_ATOMS: atom_id res chain seq x y z
N CYS A 1 -12.37 18.30 -6.32
CA CYS A 1 -11.01 18.11 -6.91
C CYS A 1 -10.29 16.95 -6.22
N GLY A 2 -9.85 15.93 -6.96
CA GLY A 2 -9.02 14.83 -6.42
C GLY A 2 -7.53 15.13 -6.52
N ALA A 3 -6.67 14.14 -6.26
CA ALA A 3 -5.22 14.26 -6.41
C ALA A 3 -4.58 12.99 -6.99
N LEU A 4 -3.50 13.16 -7.75
CA LEU A 4 -2.69 12.07 -8.27
C LEU A 4 -1.51 11.80 -7.32
N LEU A 5 -1.41 10.58 -6.80
CA LEU A 5 -0.28 10.08 -6.04
C LEU A 5 0.80 9.59 -7.01
N LEU A 6 1.98 10.19 -6.95
CA LEU A 6 3.12 9.87 -7.82
C LEU A 6 4.39 9.62 -7.02
N GLY A 7 5.29 8.79 -7.56
CA GLY A 7 6.65 8.67 -7.07
C GLY A 7 7.47 9.93 -7.33
N ARG A 8 8.56 10.10 -6.56
CA ARG A 8 9.58 11.11 -6.83
C ARG A 8 10.71 10.50 -7.65
N SER A 9 11.37 11.30 -8.48
CA SER A 9 12.53 10.84 -9.26
C SER A 9 13.64 10.28 -8.37
N SER A 10 13.92 10.92 -7.23
CA SER A 10 14.88 10.43 -6.23
C SER A 10 14.52 9.05 -5.68
N THR A 11 13.22 8.78 -5.52
CA THR A 11 12.72 7.48 -5.03
C THR A 11 12.95 6.39 -6.06
N ALA A 12 12.64 6.67 -7.33
CA ALA A 12 12.88 5.77 -8.45
C ALA A 12 14.37 5.47 -8.66
N LEU A 13 15.24 6.48 -8.54
CA LEU A 13 16.70 6.31 -8.63
C LEU A 13 17.25 5.38 -7.54
N ASN A 14 16.62 5.36 -6.37
CA ASN A 14 16.97 4.43 -5.29
C ASN A 14 16.39 3.02 -5.50
N GLY A 15 15.77 2.74 -6.66
CA GLY A 15 15.17 1.46 -6.99
C GLY A 15 13.78 1.25 -6.42
N LEU A 16 13.15 2.28 -5.85
CA LEU A 16 11.78 2.22 -5.32
C LEU A 16 10.79 2.86 -6.29
N VAL A 17 9.89 2.05 -6.83
CA VAL A 17 8.84 2.47 -7.76
C VAL A 17 7.55 2.63 -6.98
N VAL A 18 6.95 3.83 -7.05
CA VAL A 18 5.60 4.07 -6.55
C VAL A 18 4.62 3.81 -7.68
N VAL A 19 3.65 2.92 -7.46
CA VAL A 19 2.56 2.70 -8.41
C VAL A 19 1.65 3.94 -8.37
N PRO A 20 1.41 4.62 -9.51
CA PRO A 20 0.52 5.78 -9.54
C PRO A 20 -0.88 5.44 -9.03
N GLY A 21 -1.48 6.37 -8.29
CA GLY A 21 -2.82 6.19 -7.73
C GLY A 21 -3.66 7.47 -7.80
N LEU A 22 -4.98 7.33 -7.97
CA LEU A 22 -5.93 8.43 -7.88
C LEU A 22 -6.52 8.46 -6.46
N ILE A 23 -6.43 9.62 -5.82
CA ILE A 23 -7.09 9.90 -4.54
C ILE A 23 -8.33 10.75 -4.82
N ASP A 24 -9.49 10.16 -4.51
CA ASP A 24 -10.77 10.84 -4.68
C ASP A 24 -10.95 11.95 -3.64
N ALA A 25 -11.69 13.00 -4.02
CA ALA A 25 -11.87 14.20 -3.19
C ALA A 25 -12.59 13.93 -1.86
N ASP A 26 -13.44 12.90 -1.84
CA ASP A 26 -14.24 12.45 -0.70
C ASP A 26 -13.59 11.29 0.06
N TYR A 27 -12.34 10.94 -0.28
CA TYR A 27 -11.56 9.99 0.50
C TYR A 27 -11.03 10.65 1.78
N VAL A 28 -11.40 10.12 2.93
CA VAL A 28 -11.01 10.61 4.26
C VAL A 28 -10.18 9.60 5.05
N GLY A 29 -9.81 8.49 4.41
CA GLY A 29 -8.94 7.48 5.00
C GLY A 29 -7.46 7.86 4.95
N GLU A 30 -6.64 7.03 5.58
CA GLU A 30 -5.19 7.12 5.46
C GLU A 30 -4.76 6.85 4.01
N ILE A 31 -3.92 7.73 3.46
CA ILE A 31 -3.34 7.52 2.13
C ILE A 31 -2.23 6.49 2.26
N LYS A 32 -2.43 5.32 1.66
CA LYS A 32 -1.42 4.26 1.61
C LYS A 32 -0.77 4.25 0.24
N ILE A 33 0.54 4.02 0.20
CA ILE A 33 1.32 4.05 -1.03
C ILE A 33 1.67 2.62 -1.43
N MET A 34 1.30 2.24 -2.65
CA MET A 34 1.71 0.97 -3.22
C MET A 34 3.08 1.13 -3.89
N ILE A 35 4.02 0.26 -3.53
CA ILE A 35 5.40 0.34 -3.97
C ILE A 35 5.92 -1.00 -4.48
N GLN A 36 6.87 -0.94 -5.39
CA GLN A 36 7.65 -2.07 -5.87
C GLN A 36 9.14 -1.71 -5.74
N THR A 37 10.00 -2.69 -5.47
CA THR A 37 11.44 -2.48 -5.41
C THR A 37 12.16 -3.41 -6.39
N HIS A 38 13.15 -2.88 -7.09
CA HIS A 38 14.03 -3.69 -7.94
C HIS A 38 15.15 -4.38 -7.15
N PHE A 39 15.44 -3.90 -5.93
CA PHE A 39 16.56 -4.38 -5.12
C PHE A 39 16.11 -4.72 -3.69
N PRO A 40 15.41 -5.85 -3.49
CA PRO A 40 15.08 -6.32 -2.15
C PRO A 40 16.32 -6.90 -1.42
N PRO A 41 16.43 -6.74 -0.09
CA PRO A 41 15.54 -5.98 0.79
C PRO A 41 15.80 -4.47 0.73
N MET A 42 14.73 -3.68 0.83
CA MET A 42 14.80 -2.22 0.89
C MET A 42 14.23 -1.71 2.21
N ILE A 43 14.95 -0.77 2.84
CA ILE A 43 14.52 -0.10 4.07
C ILE A 43 14.12 1.33 3.73
N VAL A 44 12.88 1.70 4.07
CA VAL A 44 12.38 3.07 3.96
C VAL A 44 12.23 3.63 5.38
N PRO A 45 13.14 4.51 5.85
CA PRO A 45 13.02 5.10 7.17
C PRO A 45 11.75 5.93 7.31
N ALA A 46 11.14 5.91 8.50
CA ALA A 46 10.01 6.79 8.82
C ALA A 46 10.36 8.27 8.56
N GLY A 47 9.41 9.03 8.01
CA GLY A 47 9.62 10.43 7.60
C GLY A 47 10.28 10.59 6.22
N SER A 48 10.62 9.49 5.53
CA SER A 48 11.14 9.54 4.16
C SER A 48 10.08 10.06 3.18
N ARG A 49 10.45 11.07 2.40
CA ARG A 49 9.57 11.65 1.37
C ARG A 49 9.66 10.83 0.08
N ILE A 50 8.88 9.76 -0.03
CA ILE A 50 8.94 8.80 -1.15
C ILE A 50 7.98 9.09 -2.31
N ALA A 51 6.87 9.78 -2.04
CA ALA A 51 5.85 10.12 -3.03
C ALA A 51 5.46 11.60 -2.92
N GLN A 52 4.59 12.04 -3.82
CA GLN A 52 4.00 13.36 -3.87
C GLN A 52 2.55 13.27 -4.33
N LEU A 53 1.73 14.22 -3.87
CA LEU A 53 0.36 14.40 -4.33
C LEU A 53 0.32 15.60 -5.27
N VAL A 54 -0.24 15.41 -6.46
CA VAL A 54 -0.46 16.47 -7.44
C VAL A 54 -1.97 16.71 -7.51
N PRO A 55 -2.48 17.84 -7.00
CA PRO A 55 -3.90 18.17 -7.10
C PRO A 55 -4.35 18.17 -8.56
N LEU A 56 -5.48 17.53 -8.84
CA LEU A 56 -6.09 17.53 -10.16
C LEU A 56 -7.25 18.53 -10.17
N PRO A 57 -7.35 19.41 -11.18
CA PRO A 57 -8.51 20.26 -11.35
C PRO A 57 -9.76 19.38 -11.52
N GLN A 58 -10.88 19.82 -10.95
CA GLN A 58 -12.16 19.14 -11.12
C GLN A 58 -12.70 19.45 -12.51
N LEU A 59 -12.62 18.45 -13.39
CA LEU A 59 -13.09 18.55 -14.78
C LEU A 59 -14.55 18.08 -14.97
N THR A 60 -15.22 17.69 -13.89
CA THR A 60 -16.55 17.04 -13.92
C THR A 60 -17.73 17.96 -13.62
N GLU A 61 -17.58 19.29 -13.65
CA GLU A 61 -18.74 20.19 -13.46
C GLU A 61 -19.84 20.00 -14.53
N GLU A 62 -19.52 19.40 -15.69
CA GLU A 62 -20.47 19.20 -16.79
C GLU A 62 -21.08 17.78 -16.89
N ALA A 63 -20.63 16.82 -16.06
CA ALA A 63 -21.14 15.46 -16.09
C ALA A 63 -22.18 15.26 -14.97
N SER A 64 -23.45 15.06 -15.33
CA SER A 64 -24.53 14.74 -14.37
C SER A 64 -24.06 13.65 -13.41
N ALA A 65 -23.92 14.01 -12.13
CA ALA A 65 -23.53 13.10 -11.08
C ALA A 65 -24.57 11.99 -10.96
N THR A 66 -24.18 10.75 -11.27
CA THR A 66 -24.90 9.59 -10.74
C THR A 66 -24.59 9.55 -9.24
N GLU A 67 -25.60 9.51 -8.38
CA GLU A 67 -25.44 9.45 -6.92
C GLU A 67 -24.71 8.16 -6.53
N LEU A 68 -23.39 8.20 -6.53
CA LEU A 68 -22.55 7.16 -5.96
C LEU A 68 -22.39 7.43 -4.46
N PRO A 69 -22.38 6.40 -3.62
CA PRO A 69 -22.10 6.56 -2.20
C PRO A 69 -20.69 7.15 -2.01
N SER A 70 -20.55 8.02 -1.01
CA SER A 70 -19.26 8.61 -0.65
C SER A 70 -18.23 7.52 -0.36
N ARG A 71 -17.02 7.67 -0.89
CA ARG A 71 -15.94 6.68 -0.69
C ARG A 71 -15.57 6.51 0.78
N GLY A 72 -15.54 7.61 1.55
CA GLY A 72 -15.19 7.57 2.97
C GLY A 72 -13.75 7.06 3.19
N THR A 73 -13.58 6.03 4.01
CA THR A 73 -12.27 5.40 4.30
C THR A 73 -11.97 4.18 3.43
N GLN A 74 -12.83 3.86 2.46
CA GLN A 74 -12.72 2.64 1.66
C GLN A 74 -11.80 2.88 0.45
N GLY A 75 -10.62 2.24 0.43
CA GLY A 75 -9.60 2.38 -0.62
C GLY A 75 -9.41 1.11 -1.47
N PHE A 76 -8.44 1.13 -2.39
CA PHE A 76 -7.91 -0.07 -3.06
C PHE A 76 -8.94 -0.97 -3.79
N GLY A 77 -9.86 -0.38 -4.56
CA GLY A 77 -10.82 -1.16 -5.35
C GLY A 77 -12.04 -1.66 -4.58
N SER A 78 -12.34 -1.07 -3.41
CA SER A 78 -13.49 -1.39 -2.54
C SER A 78 -14.88 -1.42 -3.19
N ILE A 79 -15.03 -0.90 -4.41
CA ILE A 79 -16.30 -0.88 -5.16
C ILE A 79 -16.42 -2.11 -6.12
N GLY A 80 -15.40 -2.98 -6.18
CA GLY A 80 -15.37 -4.17 -7.05
C GLY A 80 -14.92 -5.45 -6.35
N GLY A 81 -15.55 -6.59 -6.69
CA GLY A 81 -15.39 -7.88 -6.01
C GLY A 81 -14.15 -8.71 -6.38
N LEU A 82 -13.06 -8.13 -6.88
CA LEU A 82 -11.89 -8.88 -7.32
C LEU A 82 -10.62 -8.50 -6.57
N ALA A 83 -10.18 -9.48 -5.79
CA ALA A 83 -8.87 -9.66 -5.16
C ALA A 83 -8.56 -8.82 -3.90
N LEU A 84 -8.39 -9.53 -2.78
CA LEU A 84 -7.73 -9.06 -1.57
C LEU A 84 -6.22 -8.94 -1.85
N LEU A 85 -5.82 -7.91 -2.62
CA LEU A 85 -4.42 -7.65 -2.98
C LEU A 85 -3.64 -6.92 -1.87
N THR A 86 -4.32 -6.55 -0.78
CA THR A 86 -3.74 -5.75 0.29
C THR A 86 -4.17 -6.31 1.66
N MET A 87 -3.21 -6.48 2.56
CA MET A 87 -3.46 -6.79 3.97
C MET A 87 -2.77 -5.72 4.84
N PRO A 88 -3.44 -5.18 5.86
CA PRO A 88 -2.82 -4.21 6.76
C PRO A 88 -1.71 -4.88 7.60
N MET A 89 -0.50 -4.33 7.54
CA MET A 89 0.68 -4.86 8.26
C MET A 89 0.61 -4.73 9.79
N ASN A 90 -0.36 -3.98 10.33
CA ASN A 90 -0.61 -3.95 11.77
C ASN A 90 -1.01 -5.33 12.34
N THR A 91 -1.39 -6.26 11.47
CA THR A 91 -1.69 -7.66 11.77
C THR A 91 -0.66 -8.53 11.08
N ARG A 92 0.59 -8.54 11.57
CA ARG A 92 1.60 -9.46 11.04
C ARG A 92 1.15 -10.90 11.31
N THR A 93 0.88 -11.66 10.25
CA THR A 93 0.59 -13.08 10.37
C THR A 93 1.84 -13.78 10.86
N LEU A 94 1.87 -14.11 12.15
CA LEU A 94 2.96 -14.85 12.77
C LEU A 94 2.54 -16.31 12.90
N MET A 95 3.29 -17.21 12.26
CA MET A 95 3.06 -18.64 12.37
C MET A 95 3.95 -19.21 13.50
N PRO A 96 3.39 -20.01 14.42
CA PRO A 96 4.21 -20.76 15.37
C PRO A 96 4.96 -21.86 14.63
N ILE A 97 6.29 -21.78 14.63
CA ILE A 97 7.16 -22.81 14.07
C ILE A 97 7.93 -23.52 15.17
N THR A 98 8.26 -24.78 14.91
CA THR A 98 9.07 -25.60 15.80
C THR A 98 10.37 -25.92 15.06
N LEU A 99 11.48 -25.37 15.55
CA LEU A 99 12.81 -25.67 15.04
C LEU A 99 13.41 -26.81 15.86
N THR A 100 13.86 -27.85 15.17
CA THR A 100 14.52 -28.99 15.79
C THR A 100 15.96 -29.05 15.29
N TYR A 101 16.92 -29.01 16.20
CA TYR A 101 18.35 -29.18 15.90
C TYR A 101 18.96 -30.21 16.86
N GLY A 102 19.26 -31.40 16.33
CA GLY A 102 19.65 -32.54 17.14
C GLY A 102 18.54 -32.93 18.11
N SER A 103 18.85 -33.02 19.41
CA SER A 103 17.89 -33.29 20.49
C SER A 103 17.20 -32.03 21.05
N ARG A 104 17.51 -30.84 20.51
CA ARG A 104 16.94 -29.57 20.98
C ARG A 104 15.79 -29.14 20.10
N THR A 105 14.68 -28.81 20.75
CA THR A 105 13.47 -28.29 20.11
C THR A 105 13.18 -26.90 20.66
N VAL A 106 13.02 -25.92 19.77
CA VAL A 106 12.66 -24.54 20.13
C VAL A 106 11.39 -24.15 19.39
N ARG A 107 10.43 -23.61 20.13
CA ARG A 107 9.19 -23.06 19.57
C ARG A 107 9.33 -21.56 19.47
N LEU A 108 9.11 -21.01 18.29
CA LEU A 108 9.16 -19.57 18.07
C LEU A 108 8.09 -19.12 17.08
N ARG A 109 7.79 -17.83 17.10
CA ARG A 109 6.84 -17.21 16.17
C ARG A 109 7.63 -16.61 15.02
N ALA A 110 7.46 -17.15 13.82
CA ALA A 110 8.07 -16.64 12.61
C ALA A 110 7.05 -15.83 11.80
N LEU A 111 7.54 -14.84 11.05
CA LEU A 111 6.71 -14.14 10.07
C LEU A 111 6.28 -15.15 9.00
N LEU A 112 4.97 -15.27 8.76
CA LEU A 112 4.47 -16.01 7.62
C LEU A 112 4.67 -15.12 6.39
N ASP A 113 5.70 -15.41 5.62
CA ASP A 113 5.89 -14.80 4.32
C ASP A 113 4.74 -15.22 3.41
N SER A 114 3.92 -14.26 2.98
CA SER A 114 2.79 -14.52 2.07
C SER A 114 3.25 -14.65 0.61
N GLY A 115 4.56 -14.58 0.33
CA GLY A 115 5.08 -14.53 -1.04
C GLY A 115 4.64 -13.26 -1.76
N ALA A 116 4.28 -12.21 -1.02
CA ALA A 116 3.86 -10.95 -1.60
C ALA A 116 5.08 -10.08 -1.85
N ASP A 117 5.46 -9.92 -3.11
CA ASP A 117 6.54 -9.02 -3.57
C ASP A 117 6.24 -7.52 -3.33
N ILE A 118 5.07 -7.19 -2.75
CA ILE A 118 4.58 -5.83 -2.54
C ILE A 118 4.39 -5.61 -1.04
N THR A 119 5.32 -4.86 -0.44
CA THR A 119 5.19 -4.34 0.93
C THR A 119 4.48 -2.99 0.87
N ILE A 120 3.31 -2.87 1.50
CA ILE A 120 2.61 -1.58 1.64
C ILE A 120 3.19 -0.87 2.86
N VAL A 121 3.84 0.27 2.64
CA VAL A 121 4.29 1.16 3.71
C VAL A 121 3.14 2.14 3.97
N SER A 122 2.57 2.07 5.18
CA SER A 122 1.73 3.14 5.77
C SER A 122 2.64 4.15 6.46
#